data_AF-A0A3M1NT72-F1
#
_entry.id   AF-A0A3M1NT72-F1
#
_cell.length_a   1.000
_cell.length_b   1.000
_cell.length_c   1.000
_cell.angle_alpha   90.00
_cell.angle_beta   90.00
_cell.angle_gamma   90.00
#
_symmetry.space_group_name_H-M   'P 1'
#
loop_
_entity.id
_entity.type
_entity.pdbx_description
1 polymer ?
#
loop_
_entity_poly.entity_id
_entity_poly.type
_entity_poly.pdbx_seq_one_letter_code
_entity_poly.pdbx_strand_id
1 'polypeptide(L)' 'MILVVQIGTKTYRADSGKPLDISIPLDFHAEQPNVYGVPQARADVLETETFVGDTRRGGSCNVESYTLIPHCNGTHTE' A
#
# COMPACT_ATOMS: atom_id res chain seq x y z
N MET A 1 -16.92 4.15 -18.55
CA MET A 1 -18.29 4.71 -18.75
C MET A 1 -18.27 6.13 -18.21
N ILE A 2 -18.85 7.10 -18.93
CA ILE A 2 -18.88 8.48 -18.42
C ILE A 2 -20.02 8.61 -17.41
N LEU A 3 -19.66 8.89 -16.16
CA LEU A 3 -20.54 9.28 -15.08
C LEU A 3 -20.69 10.80 -15.07
N VAL A 4 -21.90 11.29 -14.82
CA VAL A 4 -22.19 12.72 -14.66
C VAL A 4 -22.81 12.91 -13.28
N VAL A 5 -22.23 13.79 -12.47
CA VAL A 5 -22.67 14.08 -11.09
C VAL A 5 -22.92 15.57 -10.96
N GLN A 6 -24.07 15.95 -10.41
CA GLN A 6 -24.36 17.33 -10.02
C GLN A 6 -24.11 17.50 -8.51
N ILE A 7 -23.30 18.50 -8.15
CA ILE A 7 -23.08 18.89 -6.75
C ILE A 7 -23.33 20.40 -6.66
N GLY A 8 -24.46 20.77 -6.03
CA GLY A 8 -24.95 22.15 -6.04
C GLY A 8 -25.28 22.62 -7.45
N THR A 9 -24.68 23.74 -7.88
CA THR A 9 -24.84 24.29 -9.25
C THR A 9 -23.76 23.82 -10.22
N LYS A 10 -22.84 22.94 -9.79
CA LYS A 10 -21.71 22.47 -10.60
C LYS A 10 -21.92 21.04 -11.08
N THR A 11 -21.60 20.81 -12.36
CA THR A 11 -21.62 19.52 -13.02
C THR A 11 -20.21 18.95 -13.14
N TYR A 12 -20.02 17.73 -12.65
CA TYR A 12 -18.78 16.98 -12.75
C TYR A 12 -18.96 15.80 -13.71
N ARG A 13 -17.90 15.45 -14.42
CA ARG A 13 -17.84 14.28 -15.30
C ARG A 13 -16.67 13.41 -14.84
N ALA A 14 -16.93 12.13 -14.64
CA ALA A 14 -15.91 11.15 -14.29
C ALA A 14 -15.93 10.02 -15.33
N ASP A 15 -14.76 9.64 -15.85
CA ASP A 15 -14.64 8.46 -16.71
C ASP A 15 -14.29 7.25 -15.86
N SER A 16 -15.25 6.35 -15.62
CA SER A 16 -15.02 5.13 -14.85
C SER A 16 -14.09 4.13 -15.55
N GLY A 17 -13.78 4.34 -16.84
CA GLY A 17 -12.77 3.56 -17.56
C GLY A 17 -11.34 4.08 -17.37
N LYS A 18 -11.16 5.22 -16.67
CA LYS A 18 -9.86 5.86 -16.43
C LYS A 18 -9.73 6.24 -14.95
N PRO A 19 -9.60 5.25 -14.05
CA PRO A 19 -9.38 5.54 -12.64
C PRO A 19 -8.06 6.27 -12.44
N LEU A 20 -8.03 7.16 -11.45
CA LEU A 20 -6.82 7.79 -10.96
C LEU A 20 -6.44 7.13 -9.65
N ASP A 21 -5.21 6.64 -9.55
CA ASP A 21 -4.66 6.20 -8.27
C ASP A 21 -4.25 7.45 -7.46
N ILE A 22 -4.82 7.56 -6.26
CA ILE A 22 -4.55 8.64 -5.31
C ILE A 22 -3.94 8.09 -4.02
N SER A 23 -3.55 6.82 -4.02
CA SER A 23 -2.91 6.17 -2.88
C SER A 23 -1.47 6.66 -2.76
N ILE A 24 -1.03 6.90 -1.53
CA ILE A 24 0.38 7.12 -1.22
C ILE A 24 1.09 5.77 -1.39
N PRO A 25 2.13 5.67 -2.25
CA PRO A 25 2.91 4.44 -2.36
C PRO A 25 3.53 4.07 -1.02
N LEU A 26 3.38 2.81 -0.64
CA LEU A 26 3.97 2.25 0.58
C LEU A 26 5.09 1.30 0.19
N ASP A 27 6.34 1.76 0.35
CA ASP A 27 7.53 0.94 0.15
C ASP A 27 8.05 0.43 1.50
N PHE A 28 7.87 -0.87 1.74
CA PHE A 28 8.29 -1.52 2.97
C PHE A 28 9.81 -1.72 3.09
N HIS A 29 10.56 -1.44 2.02
CA HIS A 29 12.01 -1.62 1.92
C HIS A 29 12.76 -0.30 1.76
N ALA A 30 12.07 0.84 1.71
CA ALA A 30 12.64 2.17 1.50
C ALA A 30 12.01 3.24 2.40
N GLU A 31 12.40 4.49 2.17
CA GLU A 31 11.75 5.64 2.80
C GLU A 31 10.30 5.74 2.36
N GLN A 32 9.44 6.03 3.33
CA GLN A 32 8.00 6.06 3.16
C GLN A 32 7.38 7.16 4.02
N PRO A 33 6.25 7.75 3.60
CA PRO A 33 5.52 8.69 4.43
C PRO A 33 5.08 8.05 5.75
N ASN A 34 5.34 8.75 6.83
CA ASN A 34 4.97 8.34 8.17
C ASN A 34 4.49 9.57 8.94
N VAL A 35 3.33 9.44 9.59
CA VAL A 35 2.77 10.49 10.43
C VAL A 35 3.06 10.15 11.89
N TYR A 36 3.35 11.16 12.70
CA TYR A 36 3.59 11.06 14.16
C TYR A 36 4.89 10.39 14.59
N GLY A 37 5.79 10.07 13.66
CA GLY A 37 7.09 9.47 14.01
C GLY A 37 6.99 8.09 14.64
N VAL A 38 5.90 7.37 14.36
CA VAL A 38 5.71 5.97 14.76
C VAL A 38 6.62 5.07 13.93
N PRO A 39 6.79 3.77 14.28
CA PRO A 39 7.55 2.85 13.45
C PRO A 39 7.11 2.90 11.98
N GLN A 40 8.09 2.88 11.08
CA GLN A 40 7.85 2.72 9.64
C GLN A 40 7.20 1.36 9.36
N ALA A 41 6.39 1.28 8.30
CA ALA A 41 5.93 -0.02 7.87
C ALA A 41 7.13 -0.83 7.37
N ARG A 42 7.16 -2.13 7.67
CA ARG A 42 8.30 -2.97 7.31
C ARG A 42 7.87 -4.33 6.81
N ALA A 43 8.74 -4.91 6.00
CA ALA A 43 8.67 -6.28 5.54
C ALA A 43 9.88 -7.03 6.11
N ASP A 44 9.62 -8.19 6.71
CA ASP A 44 10.66 -9.10 7.17
C ASP A 44 10.49 -10.42 6.40
N VAL A 45 11.60 -11.02 5.95
CA VAL A 45 11.55 -12.35 5.29
C VAL A 45 10.98 -13.37 6.28
N LEU A 46 10.00 -14.15 5.82
CA LEU A 46 9.47 -15.25 6.63
C LEU A 46 10.51 -16.38 6.68
N GLU A 47 11.00 -16.68 7.87
CA GLU A 47 12.02 -17.70 8.09
C GLU A 47 11.65 -18.62 9.27
N THR A 48 11.82 -19.91 9.06
CA THR A 48 11.68 -20.96 10.07
C THR A 48 12.93 -21.86 10.03
N GLU A 49 13.00 -22.86 10.91
CA GLU A 49 14.12 -23.82 10.90
C GLU A 49 14.26 -24.59 9.58
N THR A 50 13.18 -24.76 8.81
CA THR A 50 13.14 -25.58 7.59
C THR A 50 12.78 -24.80 6.33
N PHE A 51 12.53 -23.49 6.44
CA PHE A 51 12.05 -22.67 5.33
C PHE A 51 12.62 -21.25 5.37
N VAL A 52 13.07 -20.76 4.21
CA VAL A 52 13.46 -19.37 4.00
C VAL A 52 12.63 -18.81 2.84
N GLY A 53 11.80 -17.81 3.11
CA GLY A 53 10.95 -17.13 2.14
C GLY A 53 11.69 -16.13 1.25
N ASP A 54 12.89 -16.48 0.76
CA ASP A 54 13.65 -15.61 -0.14
C ASP A 54 14.41 -16.43 -1.17
N THR A 55 14.01 -16.29 -2.43
CA THR A 55 14.64 -16.99 -3.57
C THR A 55 16.11 -16.64 -3.76
N ARG A 56 16.55 -15.45 -3.34
CA ARG A 56 17.97 -15.04 -3.37
C ARG A 56 18.80 -15.77 -2.33
N ARG A 57 18.15 -16.31 -1.28
CA ARG A 57 18.75 -17.10 -0.20
C ARG A 57 18.54 -18.61 -0.40
N GLY A 58 18.07 -19.04 -1.58
CA GLY A 58 17.82 -20.46 -1.90
C GLY A 58 16.42 -20.95 -1.53
N GLY A 59 15.51 -20.05 -1.14
CA GLY A 59 14.10 -20.37 -0.92
C GLY A 59 13.36 -20.78 -2.21
N SER A 60 12.29 -21.56 -2.07
CA SER A 60 11.45 -21.96 -3.20
C SER A 60 10.52 -20.85 -3.70
N CYS A 61 10.28 -19.83 -2.87
CA CYS A 61 9.46 -18.66 -3.19
C CYS A 61 9.83 -17.47 -2.30
N ASN A 62 9.29 -16.29 -2.62
CA ASN A 62 9.42 -15.09 -1.79
C ASN A 62 8.21 -14.98 -0.87
N VAL A 63 8.45 -14.89 0.44
CA VAL A 63 7.42 -14.76 1.47
C VAL A 63 7.92 -13.80 2.54
N GLU A 64 7.14 -12.77 2.82
CA GLU A 64 7.45 -11.74 3.81
C GLU A 64 6.30 -11.59 4.80
N SER A 65 6.62 -11.24 6.05
CA SER A 65 5.67 -10.72 7.02
C SER A 65 5.68 -9.20 6.98
N TYR A 66 4.50 -8.59 6.84
CA TYR A 66 4.34 -7.14 6.83
C TYR A 66 3.81 -6.63 8.17
N THR A 67 4.42 -5.57 8.69
CA THR A 67 3.92 -4.82 9.85
C THR A 67 3.66 -3.38 9.43
N LEU A 68 2.47 -2.87 9.74
CA LEU A 68 2.09 -1.47 9.50
C LEU A 68 1.07 -0.98 10.54
N ILE A 69 1.04 0.33 10.74
CA ILE A 69 0.05 1.07 11.51
C ILE A 69 -0.85 1.79 10.50
N PRO A 70 -2.07 1.31 10.21
CA PRO A 70 -2.86 1.80 9.08
C PRO A 70 -3.11 3.31 9.07
N HIS A 71 -3.37 3.91 10.24
CA HIS A 71 -3.63 5.36 10.35
C HIS A 71 -2.36 6.22 10.22
N CYS A 72 -1.18 5.60 10.18
CA CYS A 72 0.09 6.31 10.18
C CYS A 72 0.98 5.98 8.98
N ASN A 73 0.72 4.88 8.27
CA ASN A 73 1.51 4.41 7.14
C ASN A 73 0.66 4.39 5.86
N GLY A 74 0.62 5.52 5.15
CA GLY A 74 0.00 5.65 3.83
C GLY A 74 -1.44 6.15 3.85
N THR A 75 -2.18 5.85 2.78
CA THR A 75 -3.60 6.24 2.60
C THR A 75 -4.52 5.24 3.30
N HIS A 76 -5.45 5.73 4.13
CA HIS A 76 -6.38 4.90 4.89
C HIS A 76 -7.80 5.51 4.97
N THR A 77 -8.73 4.71 5.50
CA THR A 77 -10.07 5.16 5.91
C THR A 77 -10.27 4.85 7.39
N GLU A 78 -11.09 5.66 8.08
CA GLU A 78 -11.51 5.46 9.47
C GLU A 78 -12.73 4.53 9.59
#